data_AF-A0A519FIR1-F1
#
_entry.id   AF-A0A519FIR1-F1
#
_cell.length_a   1.000
_cell.length_b   1.000
_cell.length_c   1.000
_cell.angle_alpha   90.00
_cell.angle_beta   90.00
_cell.angle_gamma   90.00
#
_symmetry.space_group_name_H-M   'P 1'
#
loop_
_entity.id
_entity.type
_entity.pdbx_description
1 polymer ?
#
loop_
_entity_poly.entity_id
_entity_poly.type
_entity_poly.pdbx_seq_one_letter_code
_entity_poly.pdbx_strand_id
1 'polypeptide(L)'
;EVTPVSQAAALQDDLRRAGIEPYAWVLNKSVLAAGTLDPLLAARLAGERRQIERMADGLARRMFTLAWLVRPPIGVAELSRLVAPEDGGQLLSG
;
A
#
# COMPACT_ATOMS: atom_id res chain seq x y z
N GLU A 1 15.49 -0.33 14.16
CA GLU A 1 14.09 -0.68 14.43
C GLU A 1 13.59 -1.63 13.34
N VAL A 2 12.80 -2.65 13.66
CA VAL A 2 12.24 -3.56 12.65
C VAL A 2 11.08 -2.83 11.97
N THR A 3 11.28 -2.43 10.72
CA THR A 3 10.26 -1.72 9.93
C THR A 3 9.08 -2.64 9.60
N PRO A 4 7.84 -2.13 9.42
CA PRO A 4 6.65 -2.95 9.13
C PRO A 4 6.83 -3.97 7.99
N VAL A 5 7.55 -3.60 6.92
CA VAL A 5 7.86 -4.50 5.80
C VAL A 5 8.71 -5.70 6.24
N SER A 6 9.68 -5.49 7.13
CA SER A 6 10.53 -6.58 7.63
C SER A 6 9.76 -7.56 8.52
N GLN A 7 8.78 -7.07 9.29
CA GLN A 7 7.89 -7.93 10.08
C GLN A 7 6.96 -8.75 9.18
N ALA A 8 6.39 -8.14 8.14
CA ALA A 8 5.57 -8.84 7.16
C ALA A 8 6.36 -9.90 6.38
N ALA A 9 7.62 -9.61 6.05
CA ALA A 9 8.50 -10.59 5.38
C ALA A 9 8.79 -11.80 6.29
N ALA A 10 9.11 -11.55 7.57
CA ALA A 10 9.30 -12.63 8.54
C ALA A 10 8.02 -13.49 8.70
N LEU A 11 6.84 -12.86 8.76
CA LEU A 11 5.57 -13.58 8.81
C LEU A 11 5.34 -14.42 7.54
N GLN A 12 5.67 -13.91 6.36
CA GLN A 12 5.60 -14.66 5.11
C GLN A 12 6.50 -15.91 5.16
N ASP A 13 7.72 -15.79 5.67
CA ASP A 13 8.64 -16.92 5.80
C ASP A 13 8.09 -17.95 6.81
N ASP A 14 7.49 -17.49 7.91
CA ASP A 14 6.85 -18.36 8.90
C ASP A 14 5.67 -19.14 8.31
N LEU A 15 4.82 -18.47 7.52
CA LEU A 15 3.69 -19.09 6.82
C LEU A 15 4.17 -20.15 5.83
N ARG A 16 5.21 -19.86 5.03
CA ARG A 16 5.79 -20.82 4.08
C ARG A 16 6.37 -22.05 4.77
N ARG A 17 7.04 -21.88 5.92
CA ARG A 17 7.53 -23.01 6.73
C ARG A 17 6.40 -23.88 7.27
N ALA A 18 5.22 -23.31 7.46
CA ALA A 18 3.99 -24.03 7.81
C ALA A 18 3.23 -24.61 6.59
N GLY A 19 3.77 -24.48 5.37
CA GLY A 19 3.14 -24.96 4.14
C GLY A 19 2.00 -24.06 3.62
N ILE A 20 1.93 -22.81 4.08
CA ILE A 20 0.92 -21.83 3.68
C ILE A 20 1.59 -20.79 2.78
N GLU A 21 1.23 -20.76 1.50
CA GLU A 21 1.74 -19.73 0.58
C GLU A 21 0.88 -18.46 0.65
N PRO A 22 1.46 -17.30 1.02
CA PRO A 22 0.73 -16.05 0.99
C PRO A 22 0.31 -15.68 -0.44
N TYR A 23 -0.96 -15.35 -0.62
CA TYR A 23 -1.50 -15.03 -1.94
C TYR A 23 -1.08 -13.63 -2.44
N ALA A 24 -1.07 -12.64 -1.55
CA ALA A 24 -0.81 -11.25 -1.88
C ALA A 24 -0.33 -10.44 -0.67
N TRP A 25 0.23 -9.28 -0.96
CA TRP A 25 0.53 -8.22 0.00
C TRP A 25 -0.44 -7.06 -0.17
N VAL A 26 -0.78 -6.40 0.93
CA VAL A 26 -1.58 -5.15 0.93
C VAL A 26 -0.80 -4.06 1.65
N LEU A 27 -0.41 -3.03 0.91
CA LEU A 27 0.18 -1.82 1.46
C LEU A 27 -0.91 -0.83 1.84
N ASN A 28 -1.16 -0.71 3.15
CA ASN A 28 -2.14 0.21 3.68
C ASN A 28 -1.57 1.63 3.85
N LYS A 29 -2.45 2.64 3.76
CA LYS A 29 -2.15 4.05 4.06
C LYS A 29 -1.00 4.60 3.21
N SER A 30 -1.00 4.24 1.92
CA SER A 30 0.02 4.69 0.99
C SER A 30 -0.15 6.18 0.69
N VAL A 31 0.89 6.98 0.95
CA VAL A 31 0.91 8.40 0.58
C VAL A 31 1.12 8.53 -0.92
N LEU A 32 1.83 7.59 -1.54
CA LEU A 32 2.04 7.54 -2.99
C LEU A 32 0.71 7.39 -3.73
N ALA A 33 -0.14 6.47 -3.27
CA ALA A 33 -1.46 6.27 -3.86
C ALA A 33 -2.45 7.42 -3.59
N ALA A 34 -2.12 8.34 -2.67
CA ALA A 34 -2.96 9.51 -2.36
C ALA A 34 -2.71 10.72 -3.29
N GLY A 35 -1.72 10.67 -4.19
CA GLY A 35 -1.53 11.71 -5.24
C GLY A 35 -1.18 13.10 -4.73
N THR A 36 -0.54 13.22 -3.56
CA THR A 36 -0.29 14.52 -2.91
C THR A 36 0.75 15.41 -3.61
N LEU A 37 0.51 16.73 -3.60
CA LEU A 37 1.47 17.78 -3.99
C LEU A 37 2.10 18.48 -2.78
N ASP A 38 1.75 18.06 -1.56
CA ASP A 38 2.24 18.67 -0.33
C ASP A 38 3.74 18.35 -0.10
N PRO A 39 4.62 19.35 0.05
CA PRO A 39 6.07 19.14 0.19
C PRO A 39 6.49 18.33 1.42
N LEU A 40 5.74 18.40 2.53
CA LEU A 40 6.02 17.64 3.74
C LEU A 40 5.66 16.16 3.54
N LEU A 41 4.54 15.90 2.87
CA LEU A 41 4.16 14.54 2.50
C LEU A 41 5.12 13.96 1.44
N ALA A 42 5.72 14.79 0.58
CA ALA A 42 6.73 14.35 -0.37
C ALA A 42 8.00 13.79 0.30
N ALA A 43 8.43 14.34 1.44
CA ALA A 43 9.53 13.77 2.21
C ALA A 43 9.19 12.36 2.76
N ARG A 44 7.92 12.13 3.12
CA ARG A 44 7.41 10.82 3.57
C ARG A 44 7.37 9.80 2.42
N LEU A 45 7.13 10.25 1.19
CA LEU A 45 7.16 9.42 -0.02
C LEU A 45 8.53 8.79 -0.28
N ALA A 46 9.63 9.50 0.02
CA ALA A 46 10.97 8.96 -0.22
C ALA A 46 11.27 7.71 0.64
N GLY A 47 10.77 7.70 1.88
CA GLY A 47 10.86 6.53 2.76
C GLY A 47 9.97 5.39 2.28
N GLU A 48 8.74 5.69 1.87
CA GLU A 48 7.78 4.72 1.35
C GLU A 48 8.23 4.08 0.03
N ARG A 49 8.83 4.86 -0.88
CA ARG A 49 9.31 4.36 -2.18
C ARG A 49 10.37 3.26 -2.03
N ARG A 50 11.35 3.46 -1.14
CA ARG A 50 12.35 2.42 -0.83
C ARG A 50 11.72 1.15 -0.26
N GLN A 51 10.65 1.30 0.52
CA GLN A 51 9.92 0.15 1.06
C GLN A 51 9.17 -0.60 -0.03
N ILE A 52 8.54 0.13 -0.96
CA ILE A 52 7.85 -0.42 -2.13
C ILE A 52 8.82 -1.17 -3.05
N GLU A 53 9.99 -0.58 -3.33
CA GLU A 53 11.04 -1.23 -4.13
C GLU A 53 11.44 -2.58 -3.51
N ARG A 54 11.72 -2.63 -2.20
CA ARG A 54 12.00 -3.89 -1.50
C ARG A 54 10.87 -4.92 -1.60
N MET A 55 9.62 -4.47 -1.62
CA MET A 55 8.45 -5.36 -1.77
C MET A 55 8.30 -5.88 -3.21
N ALA A 56 8.61 -5.04 -4.21
CA ALA A 56 8.58 -5.38 -5.63
C ALA A 56 9.73 -6.31 -6.03
N ASP A 57 10.88 -6.23 -5.34
CA ASP A 57 12.07 -7.08 -5.54
C ASP A 57 11.91 -8.50 -4.96
N GLY A 58 10.75 -9.12 -5.21
CA GLY A 58 10.55 -10.56 -5.01
C GLY A 58 9.84 -10.96 -3.72
N LEU A 59 9.41 -10.03 -2.86
CA LEU A 59 8.61 -10.37 -1.68
C LEU A 59 7.15 -10.72 -2.03
N ALA A 60 6.57 -10.05 -3.03
CA ALA A 60 5.15 -10.21 -3.36
C ALA A 60 4.93 -10.52 -4.85
N ARG A 61 4.21 -11.63 -5.13
CA ARG A 61 3.73 -11.92 -6.50
C ARG A 61 2.55 -11.03 -6.91
N ARG A 62 1.76 -10.59 -5.92
CA ARG A 62 0.60 -9.71 -6.07
C ARG A 62 0.66 -8.65 -4.99
N MET A 63 0.50 -7.39 -5.38
CA MET A 63 0.50 -6.25 -4.47
C MET A 63 -0.75 -5.42 -4.71
N PHE A 64 -1.42 -5.05 -3.62
CA PHE A 64 -2.52 -4.09 -3.61
C PHE A 64 -2.15 -2.91 -2.72
N THR A 65 -2.60 -1.71 -3.08
CA THR A 65 -2.32 -0.50 -2.32
C THR A 65 -3.62 0.17 -1.93
N LEU A 66 -3.71 0.65 -0.69
CA LEU A 66 -4.80 1.50 -0.23
C LEU A 66 -4.25 2.89 0.06
N ALA A 67 -4.83 3.90 -0.58
CA ALA A 67 -4.46 5.30 -0.37
C ALA A 67 -4.64 5.72 1.08
N TRP A 68 -3.76 6.63 1.54
CA TRP A 68 -3.98 7.32 2.80
C TRP A 68 -5.18 8.25 2.69
N LEU A 69 -6.12 8.13 3.63
CA LEU A 69 -7.29 9.00 3.72
C LEU A 69 -7.14 9.99 4.87
N VAL A 70 -7.51 11.24 4.61
CA VAL A 70 -7.54 12.32 5.62
C VAL A 70 -8.51 12.01 6.74
N ARG A 71 -9.65 11.37 6.42
CA ARG A 71 -10.65 10.92 7.39
C ARG A 71 -10.70 9.40 7.44
N PRO A 72 -10.84 8.79 8.63
CA PRO A 72 -11.03 7.35 8.74
C PRO A 72 -12.28 6.89 7.96
N PRO A 73 -12.18 5.83 7.13
CA PRO A 73 -13.32 5.29 6.42
C PRO A 73 -14.18 4.44 7.38
N ILE A 74 -15.24 5.04 7.92
CA ILE A 74 -16.11 4.39 8.92
C ILE A 74 -17.44 3.97 8.28
N GLY A 75 -17.87 2.74 8.56
CA GLY A 75 -19.13 2.19 8.06
C GLY A 75 -19.02 1.60 6.65
N VAL A 76 -20.03 0.80 6.29
CA VAL A 76 -20.03 0.02 5.03
C VAL A 76 -19.81 0.91 3.81
N ALA A 77 -20.50 2.06 3.74
CA ALA A 77 -20.41 2.96 2.60
C ALA A 77 -18.97 3.48 2.36
N GLU A 78 -18.28 3.91 3.43
CA GLU A 78 -16.91 4.43 3.30
C GLU A 78 -15.90 3.31 3.01
N LEU A 79 -16.08 2.13 3.62
CA LEU A 79 -15.23 0.96 3.36
C LEU A 79 -15.37 0.44 1.93
N SER A 80 -16.59 0.44 1.37
CA SER A 80 -16.83 0.03 -0.03
C SER A 80 -16.08 0.92 -1.03
N ARG A 81 -15.89 2.21 -0.72
CA ARG A 81 -15.13 3.12 -1.60
C ARG A 81 -13.64 2.82 -1.63
N LEU A 82 -13.08 2.13 -0.63
CA LEU A 82 -11.66 1.74 -0.63
C LEU A 82 -11.30 0.73 -1.73
N VAL A 83 -12.30 0.00 -2.24
CA VAL A 83 -12.11 -1.10 -3.20
C VAL A 83 -12.88 -0.88 -4.50
N ALA A 84 -13.61 0.23 -4.60
CA ALA A 84 -14.22 0.64 -5.86
C ALA A 84 -13.11 1.07 -6.83
N PRO A 85 -13.21 0.76 -8.13
CA PRO A 85 -12.34 1.36 -9.13
C PRO A 85 -12.47 2.88 -9.03
N GLU A 86 -11.34 3.59 -9.09
CA GLU A 86 -11.38 5.04 -9.33
C GLU A 86 -12.12 5.25 -10.66
N ASP A 87 -13.32 5.83 -10.62
CA ASP A 87 -13.98 6.31 -11.84
C ASP A 87 -13.00 7.29 -12.49
N GLY A 88 -12.48 6.92 -13.66
CA GLY A 88 -11.31 7.52 -14.29
C GLY A 88 -11.26 9.04 -14.12
N GLY A 89 -10.32 9.49 -13.28
CA GLY A 89 -9.94 10.88 -13.16
C GLY A 89 -9.39 11.37 -14.48
N GLN A 90 -10.28 11.96 -15.28
CA GLN A 90 -10.09 12.93 -16.35
C GLN A 90 -8.61 13.26 -16.63
N LEU A 91 -8.10 12.70 -17.74
CA LEU A 91 -6.95 13.24 -18.47
C LEU A 91 -7.25 14.72 -18.76
N LEU A 92 -6.70 15.61 -17.94
CA LEU A 92 -6.59 17.01 -18.30
C LEU A 92 -5.55 17.12 -19.41
N SER A 93 -6.05 17.02 -20.64
CA SER A 93 -5.39 17.56 -21.82
C SER A 93 -5.33 19.08 -21.67
N GLY A 94 -4.11 19.62 -21.71
CA GLY A 94 -3.79 21.04 -21.76
C GLY A 94 -2.32 21.22 -22.07
#